data_AF-A0A519RRS5-F1
#
_entry.id   AF-A0A519RRS5-F1
#
_cell.length_a   1.000
_cell.length_b   1.000
_cell.length_c   1.000
_cell.angle_alpha   90.00
_cell.angle_beta   90.00
_cell.angle_gamma   90.00
#
_symmetry.space_group_name_H-M   'P 1'
#
loop_
_entity.id
_entity.type
_entity.pdbx_description
1 polymer ?
#
loop_
_entity_poly.entity_id
_entity_poly.type
_entity_poly.pdbx_seq_one_letter_code
_entity_poly.pdbx_strand_id
1 'polypeptide(L)'
;MTIYKGIDFNVLLPEFHQVIDTNLRDSQINEVHENIVQNIALLDKTLNTNKINSAYNCDTPPSNTYWVGRKSELDILEESSFKACFITGIGGQGKSGLAAHFISSKVINQYDYWDWRDCKEEDNRFITIIISIVERLTNGKYRSYQLARESVSGIINLFFEELGDKKALFVFDNIDNYIDLVNFYPSRGIKELLNKVLSNNHNSKFLFTCRPCCWIRATGTG
;
A
#
# COMPACT_ATOMS: atom_id res chain seq x y z
N MET A 1 -11.86 -19.11 4.27
CA MET A 1 -10.76 -18.14 4.11
C MET A 1 -10.82 -17.60 2.70
N THR A 2 -11.36 -16.39 2.51
CA THR A 2 -11.65 -15.84 1.19
C THR A 2 -10.44 -15.08 0.68
N ILE A 3 -9.72 -15.64 -0.28
CA ILE A 3 -8.61 -14.99 -0.97
C ILE A 3 -9.17 -14.45 -2.27
N TYR A 4 -9.19 -13.12 -2.40
CA TYR A 4 -9.67 -12.46 -3.61
C TYR A 4 -8.60 -12.56 -4.71
N LYS A 5 -9.04 -12.95 -5.90
CA LYS A 5 -8.28 -13.08 -7.14
C LYS A 5 -7.96 -11.66 -7.66
N GLY A 6 -6.72 -11.40 -8.05
CA GLY A 6 -6.24 -10.06 -8.43
C GLY A 6 -7.14 -9.32 -9.44
N ILE A 7 -7.16 -7.99 -9.34
CA ILE A 7 -7.87 -7.12 -10.29
C ILE A 7 -7.08 -7.10 -11.61
N ASP A 8 -7.63 -7.73 -12.66
CA ASP A 8 -7.04 -7.80 -14.00
C ASP A 8 -7.65 -6.75 -14.93
N PHE A 9 -6.83 -5.78 -15.33
CA PHE A 9 -7.25 -4.63 -16.15
C PHE A 9 -7.34 -4.92 -17.65
N ASN A 10 -6.94 -6.10 -18.13
CA ASN A 10 -7.07 -6.45 -19.55
C ASN A 10 -8.52 -6.77 -19.97
N VAL A 11 -9.40 -7.03 -19.00
CA VAL A 11 -10.79 -7.43 -19.25
C VAL A 11 -11.76 -6.22 -19.30
N LEU A 12 -11.39 -5.06 -18.74
CA LEU A 12 -12.30 -3.92 -18.50
C LEU A 12 -12.11 -2.69 -19.43
N LEU A 13 -11.04 -2.67 -20.24
CA LEU A 13 -10.72 -1.54 -21.12
C LEU A 13 -11.75 -1.22 -22.23
N PRO A 14 -12.54 -2.17 -22.78
CA PRO A 14 -13.48 -1.84 -23.86
C PRO A 14 -14.68 -0.98 -23.44
N GLU A 15 -15.06 -0.94 -22.16
CA GLU A 15 -16.28 -0.24 -21.71
C GLU A 15 -16.07 1.26 -21.45
N PHE A 16 -14.82 1.72 -21.32
CA PHE A 16 -14.52 3.12 -21.01
C PHE A 16 -14.51 4.05 -22.23
N HIS A 17 -14.38 3.52 -23.45
CA HIS A 17 -14.24 4.34 -24.65
C HIS A 17 -15.56 5.02 -25.10
N GLN A 18 -16.71 4.61 -24.55
CA GLN A 18 -18.02 5.20 -24.88
C GLN A 18 -18.42 6.39 -23.99
N VAL A 19 -17.78 6.58 -22.84
CA VAL A 19 -18.24 7.57 -21.84
C VAL A 19 -17.55 8.93 -21.99
N ILE A 20 -16.38 8.99 -22.62
CA ILE A 20 -15.54 10.20 -22.67
C ILE A 20 -16.04 11.24 -23.71
N ASP A 21 -16.94 10.88 -24.63
CA ASP A 21 -17.36 11.77 -25.71
C ASP A 21 -18.57 12.68 -25.39
N THR A 22 -19.11 12.66 -24.17
CA THR A 22 -20.25 13.53 -23.84
C THR A 22 -20.09 14.24 -22.50
N ASN A 23 -20.03 15.58 -22.60
CA ASN A 23 -20.25 16.60 -21.58
C ASN A 23 -19.00 17.27 -20.96
N LEU A 24 -18.61 18.40 -21.55
CA LEU A 24 -17.99 19.50 -20.83
C LEU A 24 -18.91 20.73 -20.92
N ARG A 25 -19.28 21.32 -19.79
CA ARG A 25 -19.90 22.65 -19.68
C ARG A 25 -19.19 23.44 -18.58
N ASP A 26 -18.59 24.55 -18.97
CA ASP A 26 -17.55 25.32 -18.28
C ASP A 26 -17.96 26.15 -17.04
N SER A 27 -19.13 25.89 -16.43
CA SER A 27 -19.60 26.68 -15.27
C SER A 27 -19.37 26.02 -13.91
N GLN A 28 -19.05 24.73 -13.85
CA GLN A 28 -18.87 23.98 -12.59
C GLN A 28 -17.42 23.91 -12.08
N ILE A 29 -16.44 24.34 -12.88
CA ILE A 29 -15.01 24.17 -12.57
C ILE A 29 -14.54 25.11 -11.45
N ASN A 30 -15.06 26.33 -11.38
CA ASN A 30 -14.57 27.35 -10.44
C ASN A 30 -15.01 27.08 -8.98
N GLU A 31 -16.22 26.55 -8.77
CA GLU A 31 -16.73 26.22 -7.43
C GLU A 31 -16.07 24.95 -6.86
N VAL A 32 -15.67 24.02 -7.74
CA VAL A 32 -14.88 22.83 -7.36
C VAL A 32 -13.46 23.22 -6.98
N HIS A 33 -12.83 24.15 -7.71
CA HIS A 33 -11.48 24.62 -7.40
C HIS A 33 -11.36 25.27 -6.01
N GLU A 34 -12.30 26.13 -5.62
CA GLU A 34 -12.21 26.77 -4.29
C GLU A 34 -12.41 25.78 -3.14
N ASN A 35 -13.32 24.81 -3.31
CA ASN A 35 -13.52 23.75 -2.32
C ASN A 35 -12.30 22.83 -2.19
N ILE A 36 -11.60 22.54 -3.29
CA ILE A 36 -10.35 21.75 -3.26
C ILE A 36 -9.25 22.51 -2.52
N VAL A 37 -9.07 23.80 -2.80
CA VAL A 37 -8.02 24.62 -2.17
C VAL A 37 -8.23 24.72 -0.65
N GLN A 38 -9.48 24.92 -0.20
CA GLN A 38 -9.79 24.94 1.23
C GLN A 38 -9.56 23.60 1.91
N ASN A 39 -9.92 22.49 1.25
CA ASN A 39 -9.69 21.15 1.79
C ASN A 39 -8.20 20.78 1.84
N ILE A 40 -7.38 21.23 0.88
CA ILE A 40 -5.92 21.06 0.92
C ILE A 40 -5.31 21.83 2.10
N ALA A 41 -5.74 23.07 2.33
CA ALA A 41 -5.25 23.87 3.46
C ALA A 41 -5.63 23.27 4.83
N LEU A 42 -6.80 22.63 4.92
CA LEU A 42 -7.22 21.85 6.09
C LEU A 42 -6.40 20.57 6.25
N LEU A 43 -6.08 19.87 5.16
CA LEU A 43 -5.22 18.69 5.17
C LEU A 43 -3.80 19.04 5.66
N ASP A 44 -3.22 20.12 5.16
CA ASP A 44 -1.88 20.60 5.55
C ASP A 44 -1.82 21.01 7.02
N LYS A 45 -2.89 21.62 7.56
CA LYS A 45 -2.98 21.91 9.00
C LYS A 45 -3.08 20.63 9.84
N THR A 46 -3.85 19.64 9.37
CA THR A 46 -4.07 18.38 10.09
C THR A 46 -2.82 17.49 10.08
N LEU A 47 -2.07 17.48 8.96
CA LEU A 47 -0.78 16.80 8.83
C LEU A 47 0.29 17.43 9.73
N ASN A 48 0.26 18.76 9.94
CA ASN A 48 1.19 19.45 10.83
C ASN A 48 0.90 19.23 12.34
N THR A 49 -0.34 18.92 12.72
CA THR A 49 -0.70 18.63 14.12
C THR A 49 -0.33 17.20 14.56
N ASN A 50 -0.22 16.26 13.61
CA ASN A 50 0.30 14.92 13.88
C ASN A 50 1.79 14.89 13.56
N LYS A 51 2.59 15.42 14.50
CA LYS A 51 4.04 15.19 14.55
C LYS A 51 4.32 13.69 14.77
N ILE A 52 4.10 12.88 13.74
CA ILE A 52 4.70 11.55 13.60
C ILE A 52 6.19 11.85 13.45
N ASN A 53 6.97 11.48 14.46
CA ASN A 53 8.38 11.82 14.61
C ASN A 53 9.15 11.80 13.27
N SER A 54 9.50 12.99 12.78
CA SER A 54 10.25 13.24 11.55
C SER A 54 11.69 12.70 11.54
N ALA A 55 12.06 11.88 12.52
CA ALA A 55 13.37 11.25 12.61
C ALA A 55 13.45 9.92 11.84
N TYR A 56 12.30 9.30 11.53
CA TYR A 56 12.21 8.01 10.84
C TYR A 56 11.31 8.14 9.61
N ASN A 57 11.90 8.45 8.47
CA ASN A 57 11.15 8.71 7.24
C ASN A 57 10.57 7.40 6.66
N CYS A 58 9.30 7.47 6.24
CA CYS A 58 8.75 6.58 5.22
C CYS A 58 8.74 7.32 3.87
N ASP A 59 8.59 6.59 2.77
CA ASP A 59 8.53 7.21 1.46
C ASP A 59 7.22 7.99 1.28
N THR A 60 7.20 8.91 0.33
CA THR A 60 6.02 9.77 0.09
C THR A 60 5.12 9.15 -0.96
N PRO A 61 3.83 8.90 -0.66
CA PRO A 61 2.86 8.46 -1.68
C PRO A 61 2.77 9.47 -2.83
N PRO A 62 2.49 9.03 -4.07
CA PRO A 62 2.27 9.95 -5.19
C PRO A 62 1.11 10.91 -4.90
N SER A 63 1.22 12.16 -5.36
CA SER A 63 0.16 13.17 -5.22
C SER A 63 -1.06 12.81 -6.08
N ASN A 64 -2.25 12.84 -5.48
CA ASN A 64 -3.51 12.50 -6.14
C ASN A 64 -4.44 13.71 -6.37
N THR A 65 -3.87 14.89 -6.64
CA THR A 65 -4.64 16.14 -6.79
C THR A 65 -5.75 16.06 -7.83
N TYR A 66 -5.59 15.23 -8.86
CA TYR A 66 -6.58 14.97 -9.90
C TYR A 66 -6.89 13.46 -9.98
N TRP A 67 -7.67 12.96 -9.02
CA TRP A 67 -8.15 11.57 -9.01
C TRP A 67 -9.55 11.47 -9.62
N VAL A 68 -9.71 10.59 -10.63
CA VAL A 68 -11.01 10.32 -11.27
C VAL A 68 -11.21 8.82 -11.46
N GLY A 69 -12.45 8.35 -11.25
CA GLY A 69 -12.85 6.96 -11.45
C GLY A 69 -12.45 5.99 -10.33
N ARG A 70 -12.42 4.69 -10.66
CA ARG A 70 -11.98 3.56 -9.81
C ARG A 70 -12.71 3.40 -8.48
N LYS A 71 -13.96 3.85 -8.45
CA LYS A 71 -14.81 3.73 -7.27
C LYS A 71 -15.05 2.27 -6.89
N SER A 72 -15.29 1.39 -7.87
CA SER A 72 -15.46 -0.05 -7.64
C SER A 72 -14.27 -0.69 -6.91
N GLU A 73 -13.05 -0.33 -7.29
CA GLU A 73 -11.83 -0.87 -6.69
C GLU A 73 -11.59 -0.29 -5.29
N LEU A 74 -11.92 0.98 -5.09
CA LEU A 74 -11.93 1.59 -3.75
C LEU A 74 -12.96 0.91 -2.86
N ASP A 75 -14.20 0.74 -3.32
CA ASP A 75 -15.26 0.07 -2.59
C ASP A 75 -14.83 -1.35 -2.18
N ILE A 76 -14.17 -2.10 -3.08
CA ILE A 76 -13.57 -3.41 -2.75
C ILE A 76 -12.54 -3.28 -1.62
N LEU A 77 -11.59 -2.34 -1.70
CA LEU A 77 -10.58 -2.15 -0.65
C LEU A 77 -11.19 -1.73 0.69
N GLU A 78 -12.30 -1.02 0.67
CA GLU A 78 -13.02 -0.56 1.85
C GLU A 78 -13.84 -1.66 2.52
N GLU A 79 -14.61 -2.41 1.74
CA GLU A 79 -15.54 -3.43 2.23
C GLU A 79 -14.85 -4.76 2.56
N SER A 80 -13.72 -5.05 1.92
CA SER A 80 -13.08 -6.36 2.08
C SER A 80 -12.26 -6.51 3.36
N SER A 81 -12.49 -7.64 4.04
CA SER A 81 -11.69 -8.12 5.16
C SER A 81 -10.45 -8.85 4.65
N PHE A 82 -9.43 -8.12 4.22
CA PHE A 82 -8.15 -8.69 3.79
C PHE A 82 -7.02 -8.37 4.77
N LYS A 83 -6.07 -9.30 4.88
CA LYS A 83 -4.75 -9.05 5.50
C LYS A 83 -3.74 -8.53 4.47
N ALA A 84 -3.76 -9.10 3.26
CA ALA A 84 -2.93 -8.70 2.13
C ALA A 84 -3.76 -8.51 0.87
N CYS A 85 -3.48 -7.47 0.08
CA CYS A 85 -4.09 -7.23 -1.23
C CYS A 85 -3.03 -6.77 -2.23
N PHE A 86 -3.12 -7.28 -3.46
CA PHE A 86 -2.25 -6.91 -4.57
C PHE A 86 -3.05 -6.11 -5.60
N ILE A 87 -2.57 -4.91 -5.89
CA ILE A 87 -3.05 -4.05 -6.96
C ILE A 87 -2.13 -4.29 -8.15
N THR A 88 -2.61 -5.06 -9.13
CA THR A 88 -1.84 -5.49 -10.31
C THR A 88 -2.21 -4.69 -11.55
N GLY A 89 -1.39 -4.72 -12.61
CA GLY A 89 -1.75 -4.10 -13.90
C GLY A 89 -0.60 -3.39 -14.60
N ILE A 90 -0.77 -3.08 -15.88
CA ILE A 90 0.28 -2.52 -16.74
C ILE A 90 0.81 -1.17 -16.19
N GLY A 91 2.04 -0.80 -16.56
CA GLY A 91 2.60 0.52 -16.26
C GLY A 91 1.67 1.65 -16.71
N GLY A 92 1.61 2.75 -15.94
CA GLY A 92 0.74 3.89 -16.25
C GLY A 92 -0.73 3.74 -15.83
N GLN A 93 -1.16 2.55 -15.39
CA GLN A 93 -2.54 2.30 -14.95
C GLN A 93 -2.82 2.76 -13.50
N GLY A 94 -2.22 3.84 -12.99
CA GLY A 94 -2.62 4.44 -11.70
C GLY A 94 -2.68 3.54 -10.45
N LYS A 95 -1.91 2.44 -10.36
CA LYS A 95 -1.93 1.50 -9.21
C LYS A 95 -1.49 2.15 -7.91
N SER A 96 -0.33 2.82 -7.95
CA SER A 96 0.20 3.62 -6.85
C SER A 96 -0.75 4.77 -6.50
N GLY A 97 -1.41 5.37 -7.51
CA GLY A 97 -2.46 6.36 -7.30
C GLY A 97 -3.64 5.80 -6.49
N LEU A 98 -4.12 4.59 -6.82
CA LEU A 98 -5.20 3.93 -6.07
C LEU A 98 -4.81 3.68 -4.61
N ALA A 99 -3.61 3.13 -4.38
CA ALA A 99 -3.10 2.90 -3.03
C ALA A 99 -2.92 4.20 -2.23
N ALA A 100 -2.39 5.25 -2.88
CA ALA A 100 -2.23 6.56 -2.26
C ALA A 100 -3.59 7.20 -1.94
N HIS A 101 -4.59 7.01 -2.80
CA HIS A 101 -5.93 7.54 -2.60
C HIS A 101 -6.59 6.87 -1.41
N PHE A 102 -6.51 5.53 -1.35
CA PHE A 102 -6.98 4.73 -0.22
C PHE A 102 -6.32 5.14 1.11
N ILE A 103 -5.02 5.42 1.11
CA ILE A 103 -4.35 5.98 2.29
C ILE A 103 -4.92 7.34 2.65
N SER A 104 -4.95 8.28 1.71
CA SER A 104 -5.36 9.67 1.99
C SER A 104 -6.80 9.77 2.49
N SER A 105 -7.70 8.89 2.01
CA SER A 105 -9.11 8.90 2.37
C SER A 105 -9.42 8.19 3.70
N LYS A 106 -8.55 7.29 4.18
CA LYS A 106 -8.83 6.44 5.37
C LYS A 106 -7.84 6.57 6.53
N VAL A 107 -6.60 6.95 6.29
CA VAL A 107 -5.54 6.85 7.30
C VAL A 107 -5.70 7.83 8.45
N ILE A 108 -6.36 8.98 8.23
CA ILE A 108 -6.46 9.99 9.29
C ILE A 108 -7.35 9.52 10.47
N ASN A 109 -8.29 8.58 10.26
CA ASN A 109 -9.27 8.21 11.30
C ASN A 109 -9.39 6.70 11.60
N GLN A 110 -8.81 5.81 10.79
CA GLN A 110 -9.07 4.36 10.91
C GLN A 110 -7.86 3.51 11.30
N TYR A 111 -6.64 4.03 11.22
CA TYR A 111 -5.41 3.29 11.48
C TYR A 111 -4.53 4.07 12.46
N ASP A 112 -3.93 3.36 13.40
CA ASP A 112 -2.99 3.93 14.39
C ASP A 112 -1.65 4.29 13.75
N TYR A 113 -1.33 3.62 12.63
CA TYR A 113 -0.05 3.70 11.95
C TYR A 113 -0.21 3.45 10.46
N TRP A 114 0.62 4.11 9.65
CA TRP A 114 0.73 3.81 8.23
C TRP A 114 2.16 3.97 7.77
N ASP A 115 2.59 3.19 6.78
CA ASP A 115 3.94 3.24 6.22
C ASP A 115 3.93 2.93 4.73
N TRP A 116 4.54 3.80 3.93
CA TRP A 116 4.69 3.65 2.49
C TRP A 116 6.16 3.39 2.14
N ARG A 117 6.40 2.39 1.30
CA ARG A 117 7.74 2.01 0.80
C ARG A 117 7.73 1.84 -0.70
N ASP A 118 8.58 2.59 -1.40
CA ASP A 118 8.83 2.37 -2.82
C ASP A 118 9.88 1.26 -3.00
N CYS A 119 9.45 0.15 -3.58
CA CYS A 119 10.24 -1.07 -3.77
C CYS A 119 10.78 -1.19 -5.21
N LYS A 120 10.78 -0.09 -5.98
CA LYS A 120 11.22 -0.06 -7.39
C LYS A 120 12.69 -0.46 -7.60
N GLU A 121 13.56 -0.25 -6.61
CA GLU A 121 14.98 -0.60 -6.72
C GLU A 121 15.24 -2.10 -6.54
N GLU A 122 16.20 -2.64 -7.30
CA GLU A 122 16.73 -3.99 -7.13
C GLU A 122 17.82 -4.04 -6.04
N ASP A 123 18.12 -5.25 -5.60
CA ASP A 123 19.08 -5.66 -4.56
C ASP A 123 18.50 -5.85 -3.16
N ASN A 124 19.27 -6.54 -2.30
CA ASN A 124 18.96 -7.07 -0.96
C ASN A 124 18.44 -6.05 0.10
N ARG A 125 17.87 -4.93 -0.33
CA ARG A 125 17.30 -3.85 0.47
C ARG A 125 15.96 -4.18 1.10
N PHE A 126 15.28 -5.25 0.69
CA PHE A 126 14.00 -5.60 1.33
C PHE A 126 14.14 -5.72 2.86
N ILE A 127 15.24 -6.30 3.33
CA ILE A 127 15.50 -6.39 4.77
C ILE A 127 15.75 -5.01 5.38
N THR A 128 16.50 -4.16 4.69
CA THR A 128 16.68 -2.75 5.09
C THR A 128 15.34 -2.02 5.19
N ILE A 129 14.41 -2.28 4.26
CA ILE A 129 13.05 -1.74 4.28
C ILE A 129 12.34 -2.21 5.55
N ILE A 130 12.31 -3.51 5.86
CA ILE A 130 11.66 -4.00 7.08
C ILE A 130 12.33 -3.46 8.34
N ILE A 131 13.66 -3.40 8.40
CA ILE A 131 14.40 -2.77 9.51
C ILE A 131 13.97 -1.32 9.70
N SER A 132 13.85 -0.54 8.62
CA SER A 132 13.43 0.86 8.70
C SER A 132 11.97 1.01 9.17
N ILE A 133 11.11 0.06 8.82
CA ILE A 133 9.74 0.00 9.31
C ILE A 133 9.74 -0.32 10.81
N VAL A 134 10.52 -1.31 11.27
CA VAL A 134 10.63 -1.66 12.70
C VAL A 134 11.16 -0.49 13.50
N GLU A 135 12.20 0.18 13.01
CA GLU A 135 12.77 1.36 13.66
C GLU A 135 11.73 2.48 13.80
N ARG A 136 10.92 2.72 12.75
CA ARG A 136 9.83 3.71 12.80
C ARG A 136 8.66 3.30 13.69
N LEU A 137 8.19 2.05 13.56
CA LEU A 137 7.09 1.46 14.34
C LEU A 137 7.37 1.50 15.84
N THR A 138 8.63 1.30 16.22
CA THR A 138 9.08 1.27 17.61
C THR A 138 9.66 2.60 18.09
N ASN A 139 9.53 3.66 17.29
CA ASN A 139 10.06 5.00 17.59
C ASN A 139 11.56 4.99 17.98
N GLY A 140 12.36 4.16 17.31
CA GLY A 140 13.80 4.06 17.52
C GLY A 140 14.23 3.17 18.69
N LYS A 141 13.34 2.35 19.27
CA LYS A 141 13.72 1.30 20.25
C LYS A 141 14.73 0.34 19.64
N TYR A 142 14.51 -0.06 18.39
CA TYR A 142 15.47 -0.85 17.60
C TYR A 142 16.07 0.03 16.51
N ARG A 143 17.38 -0.03 16.38
CA ARG A 143 18.16 0.68 15.38
C ARG A 143 18.72 -0.27 14.36
N SER A 144 18.89 0.24 13.14
CA SER A 144 19.45 -0.53 12.02
C SER A 144 20.76 -1.28 12.36
N TYR A 145 21.68 -0.67 13.12
CA TYR A 145 22.94 -1.33 13.51
C TYR A 145 22.78 -2.50 14.50
N GLN A 146 21.71 -2.50 15.30
CA GLN A 146 21.42 -3.58 16.25
C GLN A 146 20.86 -4.81 15.53
N LEU A 147 20.18 -4.59 14.39
CA LEU A 147 19.54 -5.63 13.60
C LEU A 147 20.41 -6.11 12.42
N ALA A 148 21.61 -5.55 12.24
CA ALA A 148 22.47 -5.83 11.08
C ALA A 148 22.94 -7.29 10.96
N ARG A 149 22.92 -8.05 12.06
CA ARG A 149 23.30 -9.48 12.10
C ARG A 149 22.12 -10.43 12.20
N GLU A 150 20.90 -9.88 12.26
CA GLU A 150 19.70 -10.70 12.39
C GLU A 150 19.36 -11.38 11.06
N SER A 151 18.79 -12.58 11.18
CA SER A 151 18.26 -13.28 10.01
C SER A 151 17.01 -12.59 9.47
N VAL A 152 16.69 -12.80 8.19
CA VAL A 152 15.44 -12.32 7.57
C VAL A 152 14.22 -12.70 8.40
N SER A 153 14.11 -13.98 8.75
CA SER A 153 13.03 -14.50 9.59
C SER A 153 13.00 -13.85 10.97
N GLY A 154 14.16 -13.62 11.59
CA GLY A 154 14.28 -12.92 12.87
C GLY A 154 13.72 -11.49 12.81
N ILE A 155 14.11 -10.73 11.78
CA ILE A 155 13.64 -9.36 11.56
C ILE A 155 12.15 -9.32 11.29
N ILE A 156 11.62 -10.25 10.48
CA ILE A 156 10.18 -10.34 10.21
C ILE A 156 9.42 -10.74 11.48
N ASN A 157 9.92 -11.67 12.29
CA ASN A 157 9.28 -12.02 13.55
C ASN A 157 9.25 -10.82 14.51
N LEU A 158 10.37 -10.12 14.67
CA LEU A 158 10.43 -8.89 15.47
C LEU A 158 9.44 -7.84 14.96
N PHE A 159 9.30 -7.67 13.65
CA PHE A 159 8.31 -6.79 13.06
C PHE A 159 6.89 -7.12 13.52
N PHE A 160 6.49 -8.41 13.50
CA PHE A 160 5.15 -8.80 13.96
C PHE A 160 4.98 -8.76 15.47
N GLU A 161 6.03 -9.03 16.25
CA GLU A 161 6.02 -8.88 17.71
C GLU A 161 5.77 -7.41 18.10
N GLU A 162 6.47 -6.48 17.46
CA GLU A 162 6.30 -5.04 17.73
C GLU A 162 5.03 -4.47 17.09
N LEU A 163 4.50 -5.10 16.04
CA LEU A 163 3.20 -4.75 15.48
C LEU A 163 2.08 -5.06 16.48
N GLY A 164 2.08 -6.27 17.06
CA GLY A 164 1.05 -6.72 18.01
C GLY A 164 -0.36 -6.53 17.44
N ASP A 165 -1.26 -5.97 18.25
CA ASP A 165 -2.65 -5.71 17.88
C ASP A 165 -2.89 -4.36 17.19
N LYS A 166 -1.83 -3.59 16.90
CA LYS A 166 -1.96 -2.28 16.26
C LYS A 166 -2.68 -2.40 14.92
N LYS A 167 -3.57 -1.45 14.66
CA LYS A 167 -4.26 -1.35 13.38
C LYS A 167 -3.43 -0.47 12.44
N ALA A 168 -2.53 -1.10 11.68
CA ALA A 168 -1.64 -0.41 10.76
C ALA A 168 -1.97 -0.67 9.29
N LEU A 169 -1.59 0.27 8.42
CA LEU A 169 -1.66 0.12 6.96
C LEU A 169 -0.27 0.24 6.33
N PHE A 170 0.21 -0.85 5.74
CA PHE A 170 1.49 -0.90 5.04
C PHE A 170 1.29 -0.92 3.54
N VAL A 171 2.05 -0.11 2.80
CA VAL A 171 2.05 -0.12 1.33
C VAL A 171 3.47 -0.36 0.83
N PHE A 172 3.61 -1.44 0.05
CA PHE A 172 4.83 -1.77 -0.68
C PHE A 172 4.55 -1.54 -2.17
N ASP A 173 4.96 -0.38 -2.67
CA ASP A 173 4.73 0.07 -4.04
C ASP A 173 5.82 -0.47 -4.97
N ASN A 174 5.49 -0.81 -6.22
CA ASN A 174 6.44 -1.24 -7.26
C ASN A 174 7.27 -2.49 -6.89
N ILE A 175 6.65 -3.52 -6.32
CA ILE A 175 7.36 -4.75 -5.91
C ILE A 175 7.71 -5.70 -7.08
N ASP A 176 7.75 -5.20 -8.32
CA ASP A 176 7.98 -5.98 -9.53
C ASP A 176 9.20 -6.91 -9.43
N ASN A 177 10.30 -6.39 -8.88
CA ASN A 177 11.57 -7.11 -8.73
C ASN A 177 11.53 -8.24 -7.68
N TYR A 178 10.44 -8.31 -6.92
CA TYR A 178 10.19 -9.33 -5.92
C TYR A 178 9.15 -10.35 -6.39
N ILE A 179 8.62 -10.21 -7.60
CA ILE A 179 7.73 -11.21 -8.20
C ILE A 179 8.56 -12.15 -9.08
N ASP A 180 8.47 -13.45 -8.82
CA ASP A 180 8.90 -14.48 -9.75
C ASP A 180 8.02 -14.39 -11.01
N LEU A 181 8.59 -13.92 -12.12
CA LEU A 181 7.87 -13.72 -13.38
C LEU A 181 7.55 -15.02 -14.13
N VAL A 182 8.20 -16.12 -13.78
CA VAL A 182 7.93 -17.44 -14.39
C VAL A 182 6.68 -18.02 -13.76
N ASN A 183 6.62 -18.00 -12.42
CA ASN A 183 5.53 -18.61 -11.68
C ASN A 183 4.43 -17.60 -11.29
N PHE A 184 4.68 -16.29 -11.44
CA PHE A 184 3.82 -15.20 -11.00
C PHE A 184 3.54 -15.21 -9.50
N TYR A 185 4.56 -15.49 -8.67
CA TYR A 185 4.44 -15.49 -7.20
C TYR A 185 5.43 -14.53 -6.54
N PRO A 186 5.10 -13.99 -5.36
CA PRO A 186 6.09 -13.29 -4.55
C PRO A 186 7.27 -14.21 -4.20
N SER A 187 8.47 -13.64 -4.25
CA SER A 187 9.75 -14.32 -4.05
C SER A 187 10.59 -13.61 -2.99
N ARG A 188 11.69 -14.24 -2.58
CA ARG A 188 12.67 -13.69 -1.62
C ARG A 188 11.97 -13.24 -0.31
N GLY A 189 12.41 -12.14 0.30
CA GLY A 189 11.88 -11.66 1.57
C GLY A 189 10.39 -11.25 1.54
N ILE A 190 9.84 -10.81 0.41
CA ILE A 190 8.39 -10.53 0.30
C ILE A 190 7.58 -11.81 0.50
N LYS A 191 8.06 -12.96 0.05
CA LYS A 191 7.40 -14.26 0.29
C LYS A 191 7.32 -14.57 1.78
N GLU A 192 8.42 -14.38 2.50
CA GLU A 192 8.46 -14.60 3.95
C GLU A 192 7.54 -13.63 4.70
N LEU A 193 7.56 -12.35 4.32
CA LEU A 193 6.64 -11.34 4.87
C LEU A 193 5.18 -11.75 4.62
N LEU A 194 4.82 -12.06 3.37
CA LEU A 194 3.45 -12.42 3.00
C LEU A 194 2.97 -13.67 3.75
N ASN A 195 3.82 -14.69 3.87
CA ASN A 195 3.48 -15.89 4.65
C ASN A 195 3.16 -15.52 6.11
N LYS A 196 3.92 -14.60 6.70
CA LYS A 196 3.68 -14.13 8.07
C LYS A 196 2.44 -13.25 8.19
N VAL A 197 2.18 -12.37 7.22
CA VAL A 197 0.92 -11.60 7.12
C VAL A 197 -0.28 -12.54 7.10
N LEU A 198 -0.23 -13.62 6.32
CA LEU A 198 -1.38 -14.52 6.20
C LEU A 198 -1.55 -15.42 7.44
N SER A 199 -0.46 -15.93 8.00
CA SER A 199 -0.48 -16.89 9.11
C SER A 199 -0.66 -16.27 10.49
N ASN A 200 -0.16 -15.06 10.75
CA ASN A 200 -0.29 -14.41 12.06
C ASN A 200 -1.66 -13.73 12.21
N ASN A 201 -2.17 -13.67 13.44
CA ASN A 201 -3.31 -12.81 13.77
C ASN A 201 -2.80 -11.39 14.04
N HIS A 202 -3.37 -10.42 13.32
CA HIS A 202 -3.08 -8.99 13.47
C HIS A 202 -4.26 -8.18 12.90
N ASN A 203 -4.37 -6.92 13.32
CA ASN A 203 -5.41 -6.00 12.83
C ASN A 203 -4.96 -5.11 11.66
N SER A 204 -3.75 -5.36 11.17
CA SER A 204 -3.13 -4.56 10.11
C SER A 204 -3.48 -5.04 8.70
N LYS A 205 -3.41 -4.13 7.73
CA LYS A 205 -3.58 -4.42 6.29
C LYS A 205 -2.30 -4.12 5.52
N PHE A 206 -2.04 -4.94 4.51
CA PHE A 206 -0.86 -4.85 3.65
C PHE A 206 -1.30 -4.71 2.19
N LEU A 207 -0.90 -3.63 1.53
CA LEU A 207 -1.11 -3.40 0.11
C LEU A 207 0.21 -3.55 -0.64
N PHE A 208 0.13 -4.23 -1.77
CA PHE A 208 1.26 -4.42 -2.67
C PHE A 208 0.87 -3.92 -4.05
N THR A 209 1.74 -3.20 -4.73
CA THR A 209 1.52 -2.85 -6.15
C THR A 209 2.60 -3.50 -7.01
N CYS A 210 2.18 -4.07 -8.15
CA CYS A 210 3.10 -4.65 -9.12
C CYS A 210 2.47 -4.70 -10.51
N ARG A 211 3.27 -4.91 -11.55
CA ARG A 211 2.77 -5.06 -12.92
C ARG A 211 2.25 -6.46 -13.23
N PRO A 212 2.99 -7.55 -12.91
CA PRO A 212 2.52 -8.90 -13.20
C PRO A 212 1.25 -9.20 -12.40
N CYS A 213 0.29 -9.88 -13.03
CA CYS A 213 -0.82 -10.47 -12.27
C CYS A 213 -0.23 -11.61 -11.44
N CYS A 214 -0.04 -11.38 -10.14
CA CYS A 214 0.52 -12.39 -9.24
C CYS A 214 -0.57 -13.27 -8.63
N TRP A 215 -0.31 -14.56 -8.55
CA TRP A 215 -1.17 -15.51 -7.85
C TRP A 215 -0.69 -15.63 -6.40
N ILE A 216 -1.61 -15.71 -5.45
CA ILE A 216 -1.30 -16.09 -4.07
C ILE A 216 -1.70 -17.55 -3.91
N ARG A 217 -0.73 -18.43 -3.66
CA ARG A 217 -1.03 -19.80 -3.25
C ARG A 217 -1.48 -19.77 -1.79
N ALA A 218 -2.77 -19.96 -1.57
CA ALA A 218 -3.28 -20.38 -0.28
C ALA A 218 -2.69 -21.77 -0.01
N THR A 219 -1.61 -21.87 0.76
CA THR A 219 -1.26 -23.17 1.34
C THR A 219 -2.30 -23.42 2.42
N GLY A 220 -3.31 -24.22 2.08
CA GLY A 220 -4.28 -24.73 3.04
C GLY A 220 -3.53 -25.40 4.18
N THR A 221 -3.85 -24.99 5.41
CA THR A 221 -3.76 -25.89 6.55
C THR A 221 -5.10 -26.59 6.62
N GLY A 222 -5.08 -27.91 6.39
CA GLY A 222 -6.25 -28.77 6.25
C GLY A 222 -5.95 -29.87 5.25
#